data_AF-A0A933N0U1-F1
#
_entry.id   AF-A0A933N0U1-F1
#
_cell.length_a   1.000
_cell.length_b   1.000
_cell.length_c   1.000
_cell.angle_alpha   90.00
_cell.angle_beta   90.00
_cell.angle_gamma   90.00
#
_symmetry.space_group_name_H-M   'P 1'
#
loop_
_entity.id
_entity.type
_entity.pdbx_description
1 polymer ?
#
loop_
_entity_poly.entity_id
_entity_poly.type
_entity_poly.pdbx_seq_one_letter_code
_entity_poly.pdbx_strand_id
1 'polypeptide(L)'
;MITRQVVRDQILAYLNRQITLAQLVDWAENTMNEGALDSRDAPVLADVIGRLGAADIEDFSLTWDDCYSFLSRLGYKVEVMAA
;
A
#
# COMPACT_ATOMS: atom_id res chain seq x y z
N MET A 1 -10.59 10.81 -3.94
CA MET A 1 -9.66 10.38 -5.00
C MET A 1 -8.43 9.81 -4.32
N ILE A 2 -8.00 8.62 -4.72
CA ILE A 2 -6.85 7.93 -4.14
C ILE A 2 -5.59 8.39 -4.86
N THR A 3 -4.60 8.85 -4.11
CA THR A 3 -3.33 9.36 -4.63
C THR A 3 -2.17 8.52 -4.11
N ARG A 4 -0.98 8.72 -4.68
CA ARG A 4 0.24 8.06 -4.22
C ARG A 4 0.53 8.32 -2.73
N GLN A 5 0.17 9.52 -2.25
CA GLN A 5 0.33 9.90 -0.86
C GLN A 5 -0.57 9.08 0.06
N VAL A 6 -1.83 8.86 -0.32
CA VAL A 6 -2.78 8.07 0.48
C VAL A 6 -2.28 6.64 0.61
N VAL A 7 -1.83 6.03 -0.49
CA VAL A 7 -1.27 4.66 -0.47
C VAL A 7 -0.01 4.59 0.38
N ARG A 8 0.90 5.57 0.24
CA ARG A 8 2.10 5.69 1.08
C ARG A 8 1.72 5.69 2.56
N ASP A 9 0.76 6.52 2.95
CA ASP A 9 0.38 6.70 4.36
C ASP A 9 -0.15 5.41 4.98
N GLN A 10 -0.89 4.60 4.21
CA GLN A 10 -1.36 3.29 4.64
C GLN A 10 -0.21 2.28 4.83
N ILE A 11 0.71 2.21 3.87
CA ILE A 11 1.90 1.34 3.98
C ILE A 11 2.73 1.76 5.20
N LEU A 12 2.95 3.07 5.42
CA LEU A 12 3.69 3.56 6.57
C LEU A 12 2.98 3.28 7.90
N ALA A 13 1.65 3.40 7.95
CA ALA A 13 0.89 3.06 9.14
C ALA A 13 1.06 1.58 9.51
N TYR A 14 1.05 0.68 8.53
CA TYR A 14 1.30 -0.75 8.73
C TYR A 14 2.73 -1.04 9.21
N LEU A 15 3.73 -0.45 8.53
CA LEU A 15 5.15 -0.62 8.89
C LEU A 15 5.44 -0.12 10.31
N ASN A 16 4.81 0.99 10.72
CA ASN A 16 4.92 1.56 12.05
C ASN A 16 3.96 0.96 13.09
N ARG A 17 3.30 -0.16 12.77
CA ARG A 17 2.38 -0.88 13.68
C ARG A 17 1.20 -0.05 14.19
N GLN A 18 0.81 0.99 13.45
CA GLN A 18 -0.36 1.80 13.75
C GLN A 18 -1.65 1.11 13.28
N ILE A 19 -1.56 0.29 12.24
CA ILE A 19 -2.62 -0.60 11.76
C ILE A 19 -2.09 -2.03 11.62
N THR A 20 -3.00 -3.01 11.65
CA THR A 20 -2.69 -4.42 11.40
C THR A 20 -2.63 -4.72 9.91
N LEU A 21 -2.10 -5.90 9.55
CA LEU A 21 -2.15 -6.38 8.17
C LEU A 21 -3.60 -6.49 7.66
N ALA A 22 -4.50 -7.05 8.47
CA ALA A 22 -5.91 -7.17 8.12
C ALA A 22 -6.55 -5.80 7.82
N GLN A 23 -6.27 -4.78 8.64
CA GLN A 23 -6.78 -3.43 8.39
C GLN A 23 -6.25 -2.82 7.09
N LEU A 24 -5.00 -3.12 6.72
CA LEU A 24 -4.41 -2.67 5.45
C LEU A 24 -5.07 -3.38 4.26
N VAL A 25 -5.30 -4.69 4.37
CA VAL A 25 -6.00 -5.51 3.36
C VAL A 25 -7.43 -5.01 3.17
N ASP A 26 -8.20 -4.88 4.25
CA ASP A 26 -9.57 -4.36 4.23
C ASP A 26 -9.63 -2.98 3.56
N TRP A 27 -8.68 -2.09 3.89
CA TRP A 27 -8.61 -0.78 3.27
C TRP A 27 -8.37 -0.87 1.76
N ALA A 28 -7.46 -1.74 1.32
CA ALA A 28 -7.10 -1.91 -0.07
C ALA A 28 -8.26 -2.48 -0.90
N GLU A 29 -8.95 -3.50 -0.39
CA GLU A 29 -10.12 -4.10 -1.03
C GLU A 29 -11.26 -3.09 -1.19
N ASN A 30 -11.62 -2.37 -0.12
CA ASN A 30 -12.66 -1.33 -0.17
C ASN A 30 -12.27 -0.20 -1.13
N THR A 31 -10.99 0.16 -1.17
CA THR A 31 -10.47 1.20 -2.08
C THR A 31 -10.58 0.79 -3.55
N MET A 32 -10.38 -0.48 -3.88
CA MET A 32 -10.56 -0.96 -5.26
C MET A 32 -12.04 -0.99 -5.69
N ASN A 33 -12.96 -1.23 -4.75
CA ASN A 33 -14.39 -1.29 -5.03
C ASN A 33 -15.05 0.10 -5.12
N GLU A 34 -14.67 1.02 -4.23
CA GLU A 34 -15.36 2.30 -4.03
C GLU A 34 -14.52 3.52 -4.40
N GLY A 35 -13.20 3.35 -4.54
CA GLY A 35 -12.25 4.43 -4.69
C GLY A 35 -12.08 4.88 -6.14
N ALA A 36 -12.27 6.19 -6.39
CA ALA A 36 -11.79 6.81 -7.61
C ALA A 36 -10.26 7.01 -7.52
N LEU A 37 -9.48 6.24 -8.29
CA LEU A 37 -8.03 6.44 -8.42
C LEU A 37 -7.72 7.75 -9.17
N ASP A 38 -6.65 8.43 -8.79
CA ASP A 38 -6.10 9.54 -9.59
C ASP A 38 -5.76 9.03 -10.99
N SER A 39 -6.34 9.63 -12.03
CA SER A 39 -6.25 9.14 -13.41
C SER A 39 -4.82 9.15 -13.96
N ARG A 40 -3.96 10.08 -13.49
CA ARG A 40 -2.56 10.14 -13.91
C ARG A 40 -1.76 8.95 -13.40
N ASP A 41 -2.11 8.47 -12.21
CA ASP A 41 -1.36 7.47 -11.46
C ASP A 41 -2.11 6.13 -11.35
N ALA A 42 -3.29 6.02 -11.97
CA ALA A 42 -4.19 4.89 -11.85
C ALA A 42 -3.51 3.53 -12.10
N PRO A 43 -2.63 3.34 -13.10
CA PRO A 43 -1.97 2.05 -13.31
C PRO A 43 -1.09 1.61 -12.13
N VAL A 44 -0.28 2.53 -11.57
CA VAL A 44 0.59 2.20 -10.44
C VAL A 44 -0.20 2.05 -9.14
N LEU A 45 -1.24 2.86 -8.97
CA LEU A 45 -2.13 2.78 -7.80
C LEU A 45 -2.89 1.45 -7.80
N ALA A 46 -3.50 1.07 -8.92
CA ALA A 46 -4.24 -0.19 -9.05
C ALA A 46 -3.37 -1.42 -8.76
N ASP A 47 -2.15 -1.48 -9.30
CA ASP A 47 -1.26 -2.62 -9.05
C ASP A 47 -0.81 -2.70 -7.58
N VAL A 48 -0.42 -1.58 -6.97
CA VAL A 48 0.01 -1.58 -5.57
C VAL A 48 -1.15 -1.91 -4.65
N ILE A 49 -2.30 -1.26 -4.82
CA ILE A 49 -3.48 -1.49 -3.98
C ILE A 49 -3.98 -2.93 -4.16
N GLY A 50 -4.01 -3.46 -5.39
CA GLY A 50 -4.40 -4.85 -5.64
C GLY A 50 -3.50 -5.86 -4.92
N ARG A 51 -2.18 -5.64 -4.89
CA ARG A 51 -1.25 -6.48 -4.13
C ARG A 51 -1.44 -6.36 -2.63
N LEU A 52 -1.72 -5.15 -2.13
CA LEU A 52 -2.03 -4.94 -0.71
C LEU A 52 -3.33 -5.65 -0.30
N GLY A 53 -4.34 -5.69 -1.17
CA GLY A 53 -5.60 -6.39 -0.92
C GLY A 53 -5.51 -7.92 -0.96
N ALA A 54 -4.42 -8.49 -1.49
CA ALA A 54 -4.20 -9.94 -1.50
C ALA A 54 -3.21 -10.41 -0.42
N ALA A 55 -2.73 -9.49 0.43
CA ALA A 55 -1.55 -9.69 1.26
C ALA A 55 -1.71 -10.67 2.44
N ASP A 56 -2.94 -11.08 2.76
CA ASP A 56 -3.26 -12.06 3.79
C ASP A 56 -3.30 -13.51 3.26
N ILE A 57 -3.15 -13.70 1.94
CA ILE A 57 -3.01 -14.99 1.30
C ILE A 57 -1.55 -15.44 1.40
N GLU A 58 -1.31 -16.71 1.78
CA GLU A 58 0.03 -17.26 2.04
C GLU A 58 1.02 -17.02 0.88
N ASP A 59 0.60 -17.27 -0.36
CA ASP A 59 1.40 -17.07 -1.57
C ASP A 59 1.65 -15.59 -1.94
N PHE A 60 0.96 -14.67 -1.27
CA PHE A 60 1.00 -13.22 -1.54
C PHE A 60 1.37 -12.40 -0.30
N SER A 61 1.97 -13.03 0.71
CA SER A 61 2.33 -12.37 1.96
C SER A 61 3.14 -11.09 1.74
N LEU A 62 2.81 -10.04 2.48
CA LEU A 62 3.45 -8.73 2.36
C LEU A 62 4.79 -8.69 3.09
N THR A 63 5.89 -8.69 2.34
CA THR A 63 7.24 -8.58 2.91
C THR A 63 7.70 -7.12 3.05
N TRP A 64 8.79 -6.91 3.80
CA TRP A 64 9.44 -5.60 3.85
C TRP A 64 9.92 -5.12 2.47
N ASP A 65 10.48 -6.03 1.66
CA ASP A 65 10.98 -5.71 0.32
C ASP A 65 9.84 -5.31 -0.63
N ASP A 66 8.66 -5.91 -0.47
CA ASP A 66 7.45 -5.50 -1.19
C ASP A 66 7.05 -4.08 -0.81
N CYS A 67 6.98 -3.76 0.49
CA CYS A 67 6.68 -2.40 0.94
C CYS A 67 7.69 -1.38 0.42
N TYR A 68 8.98 -1.70 0.45
CA TYR A 68 10.05 -0.85 -0.09
C TYR A 68 9.88 -0.61 -1.59
N SER A 69 9.63 -1.69 -2.34
CA SER A 69 9.38 -1.65 -3.79
C SER A 69 8.15 -0.80 -4.13
N PHE A 70 7.04 -0.98 -3.42
CA PHE A 70 5.82 -0.20 -3.61
C PHE A 70 6.05 1.28 -3.37
N LEU A 71 6.68 1.64 -2.25
CA LEU A 71 6.99 3.04 -1.92
C LEU A 71 7.91 3.68 -2.97
N SER A 72 8.92 2.94 -3.46
CA SER A 72 9.78 3.40 -4.55
C SER A 72 9.01 3.64 -5.85
N ARG A 73 8.09 2.75 -6.22
CA ARG A 73 7.25 2.88 -7.42
C ARG A 73 6.25 4.03 -7.32
N LEU A 74 5.82 4.36 -6.11
CA LEU A 74 5.03 5.56 -5.80
C LEU A 74 5.87 6.85 -5.80
N GLY A 75 7.19 6.76 -6.01
CA GLY A 75 8.10 7.90 -6.13
C GLY A 75 8.69 8.37 -4.80
N TYR A 76 8.62 7.55 -3.75
CA TYR A 76 9.20 7.86 -2.44
C TYR A 76 10.52 7.13 -2.25
N LYS A 77 11.51 7.84 -1.70
CA LYS A 77 12.72 7.22 -1.15
C LYS A 77 12.39 6.70 0.26
N VAL A 78 12.77 5.46 0.55
CA VAL A 78 12.54 4.85 1.87
C VAL A 78 13.83 4.86 2.67
N GLU A 79 13.75 5.29 3.92
CA GLU A 79 14.84 5.26 4.89
C GLU A 79 14.29 4.72 6.21
N VAL A 80 15.03 3.82 6.86
CA VAL A 80 14.66 3.26 8.16
C VAL A 80 15.39 4.05 9.25
N MET A 81 14.63 4.56 10.21
CA MET A 81 15.17 5.27 11.37
C MET A 81 14.78 4.51 12.65
N ALA A 82 15.74 4.37 13.55
CA ALA A 82 15.51 3.88 14.91
C ALA A 82 15.83 5.02 15.87
N ALA A 83 14.89 5.34 16.78
CA ALA A 83 15.01 6.39 17.78
C ALA A 83 15.01 5.80 19.19
#